data_AF-A0A5Y8I2H5-F1
#
_entry.id   AF-A0A5Y8I2H5-F1
#
_cell.length_a   1.000
_cell.length_b   1.000
_cell.length_c   1.000
_cell.angle_alpha   90.00
_cell.angle_beta   90.00
_cell.angle_gamma   90.00
#
_symmetry.space_group_name_H-M   'P 1'
#
loop_
_entity.id
_entity.type
_entity.pdbx_description
1 polymer ?
#
loop_
_entity_poly.entity_id
_entity_poly.type
_entity_poly.pdbx_seq_one_letter_code
_entity_poly.pdbx_strand_id
1 'polypeptide(L)'
;IKLVMKVLCGRGLKYYKMSMKADTYKLERNRLEDCYKGRSYNNKVLATVENGVPYIFEGNEKYVKYINVAIDIVRRLPDCKNIFNADLSVNKGTPSNPVVYVQYESIDGRIQSEYYTLNVLDYYFRKQSKSE
;
A
#
# COMPACT_ATOMS: atom_id res chain seq x y z
N ILE A 1 -10.08 -11.48 -3.54
CA ILE A 1 -10.04 -11.44 -5.03
C ILE A 1 -9.88 -10.02 -5.59
N LYS A 2 -10.59 -9.01 -5.06
CA LYS A 2 -10.49 -7.61 -5.51
C LYS A 2 -9.05 -7.07 -5.49
N LEU A 3 -8.29 -7.34 -4.43
CA LEU A 3 -6.87 -6.97 -4.36
C LEU A 3 -6.04 -7.58 -5.50
N VAL A 4 -6.23 -8.87 -5.78
CA VAL A 4 -5.56 -9.58 -6.87
C VAL A 4 -5.89 -8.94 -8.22
N MET A 5 -7.16 -8.61 -8.45
CA MET A 5 -7.61 -7.91 -9.66
C MET A 5 -6.96 -6.51 -9.78
N LYS A 6 -6.81 -5.78 -8.67
CA LYS A 6 -6.15 -4.47 -8.63
C LYS A 6 -4.65 -4.56 -8.95
N VAL A 7 -3.95 -5.54 -8.36
CA VAL A 7 -2.51 -5.77 -8.59
C VAL A 7 -2.22 -6.17 -10.04
N LEU A 8 -3.10 -6.98 -10.62
CA LEU A 8 -2.96 -7.50 -11.98
C LEU A 8 -3.73 -6.68 -13.04
N CYS A 9 -4.25 -5.52 -12.64
CA CYS A 9 -5.00 -4.62 -13.49
C CYS A 9 -4.25 -4.30 -14.80
N GLY A 10 -4.97 -4.23 -15.92
CA GLY A 10 -4.41 -3.91 -17.22
C GLY A 10 -3.67 -5.06 -17.94
N ARG A 11 -3.64 -6.27 -17.36
CA ARG A 11 -3.04 -7.47 -17.99
C ARG A 11 -4.01 -8.30 -18.84
N GLY A 12 -5.25 -7.87 -19.03
CA GLY A 12 -6.24 -8.58 -19.84
C GLY A 12 -6.63 -9.96 -19.31
N LEU A 13 -6.51 -10.19 -17.99
CA LEU A 13 -6.77 -11.48 -17.37
C LEU A 13 -8.27 -11.76 -17.23
N LYS A 14 -8.64 -13.04 -17.29
CA LYS A 14 -9.98 -13.54 -17.01
C LYS A 14 -9.97 -14.24 -15.65
N TYR A 15 -10.87 -13.84 -14.76
CA TYR A 15 -10.98 -14.42 -13.42
C TYR A 15 -12.12 -15.44 -13.37
N TYR A 16 -11.89 -16.52 -12.65
CA TYR A 16 -12.86 -17.60 -12.47
C TYR A 16 -12.89 -18.04 -11.01
N LYS A 17 -14.09 -18.33 -10.50
CA LYS A 17 -14.32 -18.98 -9.21
C LYS A 17 -14.84 -20.38 -9.46
N MET A 18 -14.21 -21.37 -8.86
CA MET A 18 -14.71 -22.75 -8.89
C MET A 18 -15.78 -22.90 -7.80
N SER A 19 -16.89 -23.54 -8.14
CA SER A 19 -17.91 -23.98 -7.17
C SER A 19 -18.25 -25.45 -7.40
N MET A 20 -18.68 -26.14 -6.35
CA MET A 20 -19.30 -27.44 -6.53
C MET A 20 -20.68 -27.27 -7.13
N LYS A 21 -21.01 -28.12 -8.10
CA LYS A 21 -22.37 -28.24 -8.58
C LYS A 21 -23.15 -29.13 -7.61
N ALA A 22 -24.31 -28.65 -7.15
CA ALA A 22 -25.16 -29.36 -6.19
C ALA A 22 -25.42 -30.81 -6.63
N ASP A 23 -25.40 -31.73 -5.67
CA ASP A 23 -25.67 -33.16 -5.83
C ASP A 23 -24.75 -33.88 -6.84
N THR A 24 -23.56 -33.32 -7.11
CA THR A 24 -22.55 -33.94 -7.95
C THR A 24 -21.15 -33.73 -7.39
N TYR A 25 -20.23 -34.64 -7.69
CA TYR A 25 -18.78 -34.46 -7.45
C TYR A 25 -18.10 -33.62 -8.55
N LYS A 26 -18.86 -32.83 -9.32
CA LYS A 26 -18.33 -32.03 -10.42
C LYS A 26 -18.12 -30.60 -9.99
N LEU A 27 -16.97 -30.04 -10.38
CA LEU A 27 -16.66 -28.62 -10.22
C LEU A 27 -17.14 -27.85 -11.45
N GLU A 28 -17.83 -26.74 -11.22
CA GLU A 28 -18.19 -25.77 -12.25
C GLU A 28 -17.29 -24.53 -12.15
N ARG A 29 -17.02 -23.93 -13.31
CA ARG A 29 -16.18 -22.74 -13.43
C ARG A 29 -17.04 -21.52 -13.72
N ASN A 30 -17.24 -20.69 -12.70
CA ASN A 30 -18.01 -19.45 -12.81
C ASN A 30 -17.08 -18.28 -13.14
N ARG A 31 -17.39 -17.56 -14.22
CA ARG A 31 -16.60 -16.38 -14.61
C ARG A 31 -16.91 -15.22 -13.66
N LEU A 32 -15.86 -14.59 -13.15
CA LEU A 32 -15.96 -13.36 -12.38
C LEU A 32 -15.74 -12.17 -13.30
N GLU A 33 -16.54 -11.13 -13.13
CA GLU A 33 -16.30 -9.85 -13.78
C GLU A 33 -15.10 -9.14 -13.16
N ASP A 34 -14.25 -8.54 -14.01
CA ASP A 34 -13.12 -7.73 -13.58
C ASP A 34 -13.59 -6.31 -13.29
N CYS A 35 -13.56 -5.91 -12.02
CA CYS A 35 -13.94 -4.57 -11.58
C CYS A 35 -12.97 -3.47 -12.03
N TYR A 36 -11.81 -3.81 -12.60
CA TYR A 36 -10.84 -2.87 -13.16
C TYR A 36 -10.71 -2.98 -14.69
N LYS A 37 -11.68 -3.63 -15.35
CA LYS A 37 -11.73 -3.74 -16.82
C LYS A 37 -11.59 -2.37 -17.49
N GLY A 38 -10.71 -2.27 -18.48
CA GLY A 38 -10.46 -1.04 -19.25
C GLY A 38 -9.44 -0.08 -18.64
N ARG A 39 -8.89 -0.36 -17.44
CA ARG A 39 -7.76 0.39 -16.90
C ARG A 39 -6.43 -0.15 -17.43
N SER A 40 -5.50 0.75 -17.74
CA SER A 40 -4.11 0.41 -18.12
C SER A 40 -3.27 0.09 -16.89
N TYR A 41 -2.29 -0.79 -17.04
CA TYR A 41 -1.32 -1.16 -16.01
C TYR A 41 -0.54 0.06 -15.46
N ASN A 42 -0.31 1.06 -16.31
CA ASN A 42 0.46 2.25 -15.95
C ASN A 42 -0.34 3.25 -15.11
N ASN A 43 -1.67 3.15 -15.07
CA ASN A 43 -2.52 4.03 -14.28
C ASN A 43 -2.68 3.51 -12.84
N LYS A 44 -1.57 3.41 -12.11
CA LYS A 44 -1.60 3.12 -10.68
C LYS A 44 -2.21 4.30 -9.95
N VAL A 45 -3.43 4.13 -9.46
CA VAL A 45 -4.09 5.11 -8.60
C VAL A 45 -3.35 5.14 -7.27
N LEU A 46 -2.73 6.27 -6.97
CA LEU A 46 -2.12 6.54 -5.67
C LEU A 46 -3.21 6.66 -4.61
N ALA A 47 -2.96 6.11 -3.42
CA ALA A 47 -3.86 6.28 -2.28
C ALA A 47 -3.99 7.75 -1.88
N THR A 48 -5.07 8.09 -1.18
CA THR A 48 -5.22 9.42 -0.58
C THR A 48 -4.37 9.52 0.69
N VAL A 49 -3.92 10.73 1.01
CA VAL A 49 -3.28 11.06 2.27
C VAL A 49 -4.17 12.09 2.95
N GLU A 50 -4.53 11.87 4.20
CA GLU A 50 -5.36 12.82 4.95
C GLU A 50 -4.66 14.15 5.15
N ASN A 51 -5.45 15.23 5.17
CA ASN A 51 -4.94 16.57 5.39
C ASN A 51 -4.29 16.65 6.78
N GLY A 52 -3.06 17.15 6.84
CA GLY A 52 -2.29 17.24 8.09
C GLY A 52 -1.38 16.04 8.37
N VAL A 53 -1.28 15.07 7.45
CA VAL A 53 -0.31 13.97 7.53
C VAL A 53 0.89 14.24 6.61
N PRO A 54 2.15 14.13 7.10
CA PRO A 54 2.51 13.86 8.50
C PRO A 54 2.35 15.11 9.39
N TYR A 55 2.08 14.88 10.67
CA TYR A 55 2.07 15.94 11.67
C TYR A 55 3.51 16.22 12.13
N ILE A 56 4.00 17.42 11.87
CA ILE A 56 5.40 17.82 12.13
C ILE A 56 5.48 18.60 13.45
N PHE A 57 6.38 18.18 14.34
CA PHE A 57 6.71 18.85 15.60
C PHE A 57 8.23 18.73 15.87
N GLU A 58 8.74 19.46 16.86
CA GLU A 58 10.19 19.56 17.15
C GLU A 58 10.90 18.20 17.27
N GLY A 59 10.22 17.18 17.79
CA GLY A 59 10.78 15.84 17.98
C GLY A 59 10.99 15.04 16.69
N ASN A 60 10.21 15.32 15.63
CA ASN A 60 10.25 14.57 14.37
C ASN A 60 10.70 15.39 13.15
N GLU A 61 10.91 16.70 13.31
CA GLU A 61 11.32 17.63 12.26
C GLU A 61 12.55 17.14 11.47
N LYS A 62 13.57 16.66 12.18
CA LYS A 62 14.80 16.11 11.56
C LYS A 62 14.58 14.85 10.72
N TYR A 63 13.43 14.20 10.84
CA TYR A 63 13.09 12.98 10.11
C TYR A 63 11.98 13.16 9.06
N VAL A 64 11.49 14.39 8.84
CA VAL A 64 10.40 14.70 7.89
C VAL A 64 10.67 14.11 6.51
N LYS A 65 11.91 14.22 6.02
CA LYS A 65 12.35 13.61 4.76
C LYS A 65 12.04 12.10 4.71
N TYR A 66 12.39 11.36 5.76
CA TYR A 66 12.18 9.92 5.82
C TYR A 66 10.70 9.57 5.95
N ILE A 67 9.95 10.37 6.72
CA ILE A 67 8.50 10.20 6.87
C ILE A 67 7.79 10.36 5.51
N ASN A 68 8.14 11.39 4.75
CA ASN A 68 7.59 11.60 3.40
C ASN A 68 7.91 10.44 2.45
N VAL A 69 9.15 9.93 2.48
CA VAL A 69 9.51 8.75 1.67
C VAL A 69 8.70 7.52 2.07
N ALA A 70 8.46 7.32 3.37
CA ALA A 70 7.64 6.22 3.86
C ALA A 70 6.18 6.34 3.38
N ILE A 71 5.60 7.54 3.45
CA ILE A 71 4.27 7.84 2.92
C ILE A 71 4.20 7.51 1.43
N ASP A 72 5.19 7.92 0.63
CA ASP A 72 5.21 7.66 -0.81
C ASP A 72 5.31 6.16 -1.14
N ILE A 73 6.03 5.39 -0.34
CA ILE A 73 6.09 3.92 -0.49
C ILE A 73 4.70 3.33 -0.24
N VAL A 74 4.09 3.66 0.91
CA VAL A 74 2.80 3.11 1.33
C VAL A 74 1.68 3.55 0.40
N ARG A 75 1.72 4.78 -0.10
CA ARG A 75 0.72 5.34 -1.03
C ARG A 75 0.65 4.59 -2.36
N ARG A 76 1.75 3.94 -2.74
CA ARG A 76 1.87 3.12 -3.96
C ARG A 76 1.46 1.66 -3.72
N LEU A 77 1.18 1.26 -2.48
CA LEU A 77 0.75 -0.10 -2.18
C LEU A 77 -0.64 -0.37 -2.79
N PRO A 78 -0.85 -1.56 -3.37
CA PRO A 78 -2.08 -1.90 -4.05
C PRO A 78 -3.26 -2.01 -3.08
N ASP A 79 -3.05 -2.39 -1.83
CA ASP A 79 -4.08 -2.52 -0.81
C ASP A 79 -4.34 -1.22 -0.04
N CYS A 80 -3.49 -0.21 -0.16
CA CYS A 80 -3.67 1.08 0.49
C CYS A 80 -4.83 1.87 -0.14
N LYS A 81 -5.76 2.32 0.71
CA LYS A 81 -6.89 3.18 0.34
C LYS A 81 -6.63 4.62 0.79
N ASN A 82 -6.33 4.81 2.07
CA ASN A 82 -6.14 6.12 2.68
C ASN A 82 -5.10 6.08 3.79
N ILE A 83 -4.11 6.98 3.77
CA ILE A 83 -3.11 7.14 4.82
C ILE A 83 -3.58 8.22 5.78
N PHE A 84 -3.68 7.90 7.07
CA PHE A 84 -4.21 8.80 8.10
C PHE A 84 -3.20 9.10 9.22
N ASN A 85 -2.07 8.40 9.26
CA ASN A 85 -1.04 8.65 10.27
C ASN A 85 0.36 8.25 9.75
N ALA A 86 1.38 9.04 10.08
CA ALA A 86 2.77 8.74 9.78
C ALA A 86 3.69 9.50 10.74
N ASP A 87 4.55 8.78 11.48
CA ASP A 87 5.46 9.37 12.47
C ASP A 87 6.58 8.37 12.87
N LEU A 88 7.39 8.72 13.86
CA LEU A 88 8.35 7.82 14.50
C LEU A 88 7.66 6.83 15.45
N SER A 89 8.05 5.57 15.36
CA SER A 89 7.55 4.52 16.23
C SER A 89 8.24 4.58 17.58
N VAL A 90 7.43 4.80 18.62
CA VAL A 90 7.88 4.78 20.02
C VAL A 90 8.24 3.36 20.48
N ASN A 91 7.56 2.33 19.93
CA ASN A 91 7.69 0.96 20.41
C ASN A 91 8.64 0.09 19.60
N LYS A 92 8.88 0.44 18.32
CA LYS A 92 9.74 -0.35 17.41
C LYS A 92 11.08 0.30 17.10
N GLY A 93 11.28 1.55 17.52
CA GLY A 93 12.54 2.29 17.34
C GLY A 93 13.20 2.61 18.67
N THR A 94 14.48 2.96 18.62
CA THR A 94 15.22 3.58 19.73
C THR A 94 15.73 4.96 19.30
N PRO A 95 16.16 5.83 20.23
CA PRO A 95 16.75 7.12 19.87
C PRO A 95 17.96 7.01 18.94
N SER A 96 18.74 5.91 19.04
CA SER A 96 19.90 5.63 18.18
C SER A 96 19.53 4.96 16.86
N ASN A 97 18.40 4.25 16.80
CA ASN A 97 17.90 3.58 15.60
C ASN A 97 16.39 3.81 15.47
N PRO A 98 15.97 5.01 15.05
CA PRO A 98 14.57 5.35 14.93
C PRO A 98 13.92 4.58 13.79
N VAL A 99 12.65 4.24 13.97
CA VAL A 99 11.82 3.54 12.98
C VAL A 99 10.65 4.45 12.64
N VAL A 100 10.43 4.70 11.36
CA VAL A 100 9.23 5.39 10.89
C VAL A 100 8.11 4.37 10.75
N TYR A 101 6.89 4.74 11.15
CA TYR A 101 5.71 3.97 10.86
C TYR A 101 4.70 4.79 10.06
N VAL A 102 3.91 4.11 9.25
CA VAL A 102 2.81 4.70 8.48
C VAL A 102 1.58 3.82 8.67
N GLN A 103 0.46 4.42 9.05
CA GLN A 103 -0.81 3.73 9.19
C GLN A 103 -1.77 4.12 8.08
N TYR A 104 -2.45 3.11 7.56
CA TYR A 104 -3.39 3.30 6.47
C TYR A 104 -4.60 2.39 6.63
N GLU A 105 -5.72 2.84 6.07
CA GLU A 105 -6.89 2.00 5.85
C GLU A 105 -6.67 1.21 4.56
N SER A 106 -6.81 -0.11 4.64
CA SER A 106 -6.81 -0.98 3.47
C SER A 106 -8.14 -0.91 2.72
N ILE A 107 -8.18 -1.40 1.47
CA ILE A 107 -9.42 -1.48 0.68
C ILE A 107 -10.52 -2.27 1.39
N ASP A 108 -10.15 -3.25 2.23
CA ASP A 108 -11.08 -4.08 2.99
C ASP A 108 -11.50 -3.42 4.33
N GLY A 109 -11.15 -2.15 4.56
CA GLY A 109 -11.52 -1.37 5.74
C GLY A 109 -10.70 -1.67 7.00
N ARG A 110 -9.65 -2.50 6.88
CA ARG A 110 -8.76 -2.82 8.01
C ARG A 110 -7.66 -1.79 8.14
N ILE A 111 -7.34 -1.41 9.37
CA ILE A 111 -6.17 -0.59 9.67
C ILE A 111 -4.92 -1.45 9.60
N GLN A 112 -3.92 -0.98 8.87
CA GLN A 112 -2.60 -1.60 8.77
C GLN A 112 -1.51 -0.60 9.17
N SER A 113 -0.34 -1.11 9.54
CA SER A 113 0.81 -0.31 9.96
C SER A 113 2.08 -0.88 9.37
N GLU A 114 2.75 -0.07 8.56
CA GLU A 114 4.04 -0.39 7.96
C GLU A 114 5.16 0.28 8.75
N TYR A 115 6.31 -0.39 8.84
CA TYR A 115 7.44 0.07 9.63
C TYR A 115 8.72 0.02 8.80
N TYR A 116 9.48 1.11 8.82
CA TYR A 116 10.70 1.24 8.06
C TYR A 116 11.82 1.82 8.91
N THR A 117 12.99 1.20 8.84
CA THR A 117 14.22 1.77 9.38
C THR A 117 14.72 2.88 8.47
N LEU A 118 15.48 3.84 9.03
CA LEU A 118 16.02 4.94 8.23
C LEU A 118 16.90 4.46 7.08
N ASN A 119 17.68 3.39 7.28
CA ASN A 119 18.54 2.83 6.23
C ASN A 119 17.75 2.37 5.00
N VAL A 120 16.58 1.76 5.20
CA VAL A 120 15.69 1.33 4.11
C VAL A 120 15.14 2.55 3.38
N LEU A 121 14.68 3.56 4.12
CA LEU A 121 14.14 4.79 3.54
C LEU A 121 15.19 5.58 2.76
N ASP A 122 16.43 5.62 3.26
CA ASP A 122 17.53 6.32 2.60
C ASP A 122 17.92 5.64 1.27
N TYR A 123 17.85 4.30 1.21
CA TYR A 123 17.99 3.56 -0.04
C TYR A 123 16.90 3.92 -1.06
N TYR A 124 15.63 3.97 -0.64
CA TYR A 124 14.53 4.38 -1.52
C TYR A 124 14.66 5.82 -1.99
N PHE A 125 15.10 6.72 -1.11
CA PHE A 125 15.35 8.12 -1.46
C PHE A 125 16.40 8.24 -2.56
N ARG A 126 17.56 7.59 -2.40
CA ARG A 126 18.65 7.60 -3.41
C ARG A 126 18.27 6.93 -4.72
N LYS A 127 17.36 5.95 -4.68
CA LYS A 127 16.87 5.30 -5.89
C LYS A 127 15.96 6.24 -6.69
N GLN A 128 15.09 6.99 -6.02
CA GLN A 128 14.20 7.95 -6.68
C GLN A 128 14.99 9.08 -7.36
N SER A 129 16.04 9.59 -6.71
CA SER A 129 16.89 10.68 -7.25
C SER A 129 17.78 10.28 -8.45
N LYS A 130 17.86 8.99 -8.81
CA LYS A 130 18.61 8.49 -9.98
C LYS A 130 17.71 8.24 -11.20
N SER A 131 16.40 8.33 -11.02
CA SER A 131 15.39 8.07 -12.03
C SER A 131 14.77 9.35 -12.62
N GLU A 132 15.27 10.51 -12.18
CA GLU A 132 15.08 11.84 -12.77
C GLU A 132 16.33 12.22 -13.56
#